data_AF-A0A7Z9W283-F1
#
_entry.id   AF-A0A7Z9W283-F1
#
_cell.length_a   1.000
_cell.length_b   1.000
_cell.length_c   1.000
_cell.angle_alpha   90.00
_cell.angle_beta   90.00
_cell.angle_gamma   90.00
#
_symmetry.space_group_name_H-M   'P 1'
#
loop_
_entity.id
_entity.type
_entity.pdbx_description
1 polymer ?
#
loop_
_entity_poly.entity_id
_entity_poly.type
_entity_poly.pdbx_seq_one_letter_code
_entity_poly.pdbx_strand_id
1 'polypeptide(L)'
;MTIRPNRRKGSDMSVKKASLAFGCILSILCATTLWAHMRVQKTMPEDGATLTASPRHIQVWYTQLPDGAISQLLLEGVGGTITLGDMTVEEDKSLMAAVPSVLSTGTYTVKWRTAGDDGHTQRGDFTFTLRSAD
;
A
#
# COMPACT_ATOMS: atom_id res chain seq x y z
N MET A 1 15.16 84.44 -19.11
CA MET A 1 14.87 84.00 -17.73
C MET A 1 13.40 83.57 -17.72
N THR A 2 12.94 82.35 -17.40
CA THR A 2 13.41 81.34 -16.46
C THR A 2 12.61 80.04 -16.69
N ILE A 3 13.31 78.91 -16.83
CA ILE A 3 13.00 77.52 -16.39
C ILE A 3 11.78 76.77 -16.99
N ARG A 4 12.09 75.64 -17.66
CA ARG A 4 11.18 74.52 -17.92
C ARG A 4 10.93 73.71 -16.64
N PRO A 5 9.80 72.99 -16.55
CA PRO A 5 9.79 71.69 -15.88
C PRO A 5 9.52 70.53 -16.83
N ASN A 6 10.38 69.53 -16.67
CA ASN A 6 10.33 68.16 -17.18
C ASN A 6 9.30 67.34 -16.38
N ARG A 7 8.46 66.51 -17.02
CA ARG A 7 7.77 65.42 -16.29
C ARG A 7 7.45 64.18 -17.14
N ARG A 8 8.37 63.21 -16.99
CA ARG A 8 8.24 61.74 -16.91
C ARG A 8 7.19 61.02 -17.79
N LYS A 9 7.72 60.26 -18.75
CA LYS A 9 7.09 59.09 -19.38
C LYS A 9 6.93 57.99 -18.31
N GLY A 10 5.70 57.73 -17.88
CA GLY A 10 5.37 56.58 -17.03
C GLY A 10 5.45 55.29 -17.83
N SER A 11 6.38 54.42 -17.48
CA SER A 11 6.53 53.07 -18.03
C SER A 11 5.44 52.16 -17.48
N ASP A 12 4.39 51.93 -18.26
CA ASP A 12 3.30 51.02 -17.90
C ASP A 12 3.67 49.57 -18.25
N MET A 13 4.56 48.98 -17.45
CA MET A 13 5.01 47.60 -17.59
C MET A 13 5.08 46.93 -16.21
N SER A 14 3.98 46.74 -15.47
CA SER A 14 4.11 45.93 -14.24
C SER A 14 2.86 45.30 -13.61
N VAL A 15 1.76 45.07 -14.33
CA VAL A 15 0.61 44.37 -13.70
C VAL A 15 0.22 43.08 -14.44
N LYS A 16 0.27 43.06 -15.78
CA LYS A 16 -0.21 41.91 -16.57
C LYS A 16 0.66 40.64 -16.46
N LYS A 17 1.95 40.77 -16.12
CA LYS A 17 2.89 39.62 -15.99
C LYS A 17 2.79 38.92 -14.63
N ALA A 18 2.36 39.64 -13.58
CA ALA A 18 2.25 39.08 -12.24
C ALA A 18 1.04 38.13 -12.11
N SER A 19 -0.06 38.43 -12.80
CA SER A 19 -1.29 37.63 -12.75
C SER A 19 -1.15 36.25 -13.41
N LEU A 20 -0.34 36.15 -14.47
CA LEU A 20 -0.12 34.87 -15.17
C LEU A 20 0.80 33.94 -14.37
N ALA A 21 1.80 34.49 -13.69
CA ALA A 21 2.68 33.72 -12.81
C ALA A 21 1.95 33.15 -11.58
N PHE A 22 0.99 33.90 -11.01
CA PHE A 22 0.22 33.45 -9.85
C PHE A 22 -0.74 32.29 -10.17
N GLY A 23 -1.37 32.31 -11.35
CA GLY A 23 -2.24 31.22 -11.81
C GLY A 23 -1.49 29.92 -12.11
N CYS A 24 -0.29 30.00 -12.70
CA CYS A 24 0.54 28.83 -12.97
C CYS A 24 1.07 28.18 -11.68
N ILE A 25 1.43 28.96 -10.66
CA ILE A 25 1.87 28.44 -9.36
C ILE A 25 0.71 27.68 -8.68
N LEU A 26 -0.51 28.24 -8.67
CA LEU A 26 -1.67 27.60 -8.03
C LEU A 26 -2.08 26.27 -8.70
N SER A 27 -1.81 26.12 -10.00
CA SER A 27 -2.12 24.90 -10.76
C SER A 27 -1.17 23.73 -10.45
N ILE A 28 0.06 24.03 -10.02
CA ILE A 28 1.08 23.01 -9.70
C ILE A 28 0.86 22.43 -8.29
N LEU A 29 0.13 23.11 -7.39
CA LEU A 29 -0.18 22.61 -6.05
C LEU A 29 -1.27 21.52 -6.01
N CYS A 30 -1.98 21.24 -7.10
CA CYS A 30 -3.08 20.26 -7.15
C CYS A 30 -2.64 18.87 -7.66
N ALA A 31 -1.35 18.53 -7.58
CA ALA A 31 -0.79 17.27 -8.11
C ALA A 31 -0.36 16.25 -7.03
N THR A 32 -0.79 16.40 -5.79
CA THR A 32 -0.47 15.48 -4.69
C THR A 32 -1.79 15.06 -4.04
N THR A 33 -2.28 13.84 -4.14
CA THR A 33 -1.78 12.64 -3.45
C THR A 33 -2.47 11.37 -4.01
N LEU A 34 -1.87 10.68 -4.99
CA LEU A 34 -2.40 9.38 -5.48
C LEU A 34 -1.55 8.18 -5.03
N TRP A 35 -0.66 8.36 -4.04
CA TRP A 35 0.31 7.35 -3.57
C TRP A 35 0.05 6.86 -2.13
N ALA A 36 -1.16 7.06 -1.61
CA ALA A 36 -1.47 6.77 -0.20
C ALA A 36 -2.07 5.38 0.05
N HIS A 37 -2.41 4.62 -0.98
CA HIS A 37 -3.05 3.32 -0.79
C HIS A 37 -2.02 2.23 -0.52
N MET A 38 -2.22 1.50 0.58
CA MET A 38 -1.49 0.28 0.92
C MET A 38 -1.51 -0.72 -0.25
N ARG A 39 -0.41 -1.44 -0.48
CA ARG A 39 -0.33 -2.49 -1.50
C ARG A 39 0.46 -3.67 -0.96
N VAL A 40 0.14 -4.89 -1.39
CA VAL A 40 0.97 -6.08 -1.13
C VAL A 40 2.28 -5.95 -1.91
N GLN A 41 3.40 -6.18 -1.24
CA GLN A 41 4.74 -6.21 -1.83
C GLN A 41 5.18 -7.64 -2.18
N LYS A 42 4.91 -8.60 -1.28
CA LYS A 42 5.21 -10.02 -1.44
C LYS A 42 4.43 -10.83 -0.42
N THR A 43 4.39 -12.14 -0.63
CA THR A 43 3.76 -13.12 0.26
C THR A 43 4.74 -14.26 0.57
N MET A 44 4.53 -14.91 1.71
CA MET A 44 5.16 -16.17 2.09
C MET A 44 4.06 -17.11 2.57
N PRO A 45 3.82 -18.24 1.90
CA PRO A 45 4.39 -18.64 0.60
C PRO A 45 4.18 -17.61 -0.51
N GLU A 46 5.03 -17.64 -1.54
CA GLU A 46 4.82 -16.82 -2.74
C GLU A 46 3.47 -17.20 -3.40
N ASP A 47 2.77 -16.22 -3.97
CA ASP A 47 1.51 -16.47 -4.67
C ASP A 47 1.71 -17.45 -5.85
N GLY A 48 0.91 -18.51 -5.86
CA GLY A 48 1.01 -19.62 -6.81
C GLY A 48 2.15 -20.62 -6.50
N ALA A 49 2.85 -20.49 -5.38
CA ALA A 49 3.95 -21.39 -5.05
C ALA A 49 3.50 -22.85 -4.92
N THR A 50 4.35 -23.77 -5.38
CA THR A 50 4.22 -25.20 -5.10
C THR A 50 5.28 -25.62 -4.08
N LEU A 51 4.84 -26.11 -2.93
CA LEU A 51 5.67 -26.53 -1.81
C LEU A 51 5.72 -28.05 -1.71
N THR A 52 6.84 -28.58 -1.21
CA THR A 52 7.00 -30.00 -0.85
C THR A 52 6.94 -30.24 0.66
N ALA A 53 6.87 -29.15 1.45
CA ALA A 53 6.72 -29.19 2.89
C ALA A 53 5.76 -28.10 3.35
N SER A 54 5.02 -28.37 4.43
CA SER A 54 4.11 -27.39 5.03
C SER A 54 4.88 -26.12 5.44
N PRO A 55 4.39 -24.92 5.10
CA PRO A 55 4.99 -23.69 5.58
C PRO A 55 4.80 -23.59 7.11
N ARG A 56 5.76 -22.95 7.79
CA ARG A 56 5.67 -22.71 9.24
C ARG A 56 4.80 -21.51 9.60
N HIS A 57 4.70 -20.55 8.68
CA HIS A 57 3.91 -19.34 8.82
C HIS A 57 3.34 -18.93 7.47
N ILE A 58 2.28 -18.14 7.54
CA ILE A 58 1.78 -17.32 6.46
C ILE A 58 2.20 -15.88 6.76
N GLN A 59 2.72 -15.17 5.77
CA GLN A 59 3.13 -13.78 5.93
C GLN A 59 2.85 -12.95 4.68
N VAL A 60 2.34 -11.74 4.87
CA VAL A 60 2.02 -10.78 3.80
C VAL A 60 2.69 -9.46 4.11
N TRP A 61 3.56 -8.98 3.22
CA TRP A 61 4.24 -7.69 3.36
C TRP A 61 3.52 -6.62 2.58
N TYR A 62 3.45 -5.43 3.15
CA TYR A 62 2.75 -4.30 2.57
C TYR A 62 3.65 -3.07 2.45
N THR A 63 3.25 -2.12 1.61
CA THR A 63 3.95 -0.82 1.47
C THR A 63 3.81 0.09 2.70
N GLN A 64 2.77 -0.12 3.51
CA GLN A 64 2.43 0.63 4.72
C GLN A 64 2.25 -0.32 5.91
N LEU A 65 2.38 0.21 7.12
CA LEU A 65 2.19 -0.58 8.34
C LEU A 65 0.70 -0.98 8.46
N PRO A 66 0.39 -2.27 8.66
CA PRO A 66 -0.97 -2.74 8.92
C PRO A 66 -1.57 -2.22 10.23
N ASP A 67 -2.83 -1.79 10.20
CA ASP A 67 -3.62 -1.56 11.41
C ASP A 67 -4.04 -2.91 12.02
N GLY A 68 -3.40 -3.28 13.12
CA GLY A 68 -3.66 -4.54 13.84
C GLY A 68 -5.08 -4.69 14.38
N ALA A 69 -5.82 -3.61 14.63
CA ALA A 69 -7.17 -3.67 15.19
C ALA A 69 -8.21 -4.19 14.18
N ILE A 70 -7.93 -4.04 12.87
CA ILE A 70 -8.84 -4.47 11.80
C ILE A 70 -8.24 -5.56 10.90
N SER A 71 -6.96 -5.87 11.09
CA SER A 71 -6.22 -6.82 10.27
C SER A 71 -6.67 -8.26 10.54
N GLN A 72 -6.70 -9.08 9.48
CA GLN A 72 -7.08 -10.49 9.55
C GLN A 72 -6.27 -11.31 8.54
N LEU A 73 -5.89 -12.52 8.94
CA LEU A 73 -5.39 -13.58 8.08
C LEU A 73 -6.25 -14.83 8.24
N LEU A 74 -6.66 -15.43 7.13
CA LEU A 74 -7.46 -16.65 7.08
C LEU A 74 -6.82 -17.63 6.10
N LEU A 75 -6.71 -18.90 6.50
CA LEU A 75 -6.26 -19.98 5.65
C LEU A 75 -7.44 -20.91 5.33
N GLU A 76 -7.66 -21.18 4.05
CA GLU A 76 -8.65 -22.15 3.57
C GLU A 76 -7.93 -23.25 2.81
N GLY A 77 -8.27 -24.51 3.11
CA GLY A 77 -7.84 -25.68 2.34
C GLY A 77 -9.04 -26.48 1.82
N VAL A 78 -8.77 -27.64 1.23
CA VAL A 78 -9.80 -28.52 0.65
C VAL A 78 -10.88 -28.92 1.67
N GLY A 79 -10.50 -29.08 2.94
CA GLY A 79 -11.40 -29.43 4.05
C GLY A 79 -12.11 -28.25 4.72
N GLY A 80 -11.92 -27.02 4.23
CA GLY A 80 -12.47 -25.80 4.81
C GLY A 80 -11.41 -24.93 5.50
N THR A 81 -11.88 -24.05 6.40
CA THR A 81 -11.02 -23.12 7.13
C THR A 81 -10.07 -23.86 8.07
N ILE A 82 -8.80 -23.43 8.05
CA ILE A 82 -7.75 -23.89 8.95
C ILE A 82 -7.41 -22.75 9.89
N THR A 83 -7.53 -23.02 11.19
CA THR A 83 -7.20 -22.05 12.23
C THR A 83 -5.69 -21.82 12.25
N LEU A 84 -5.28 -20.57 12.01
CA LEU A 84 -3.91 -20.11 12.19
C LEU A 84 -3.63 -19.83 13.67
N GLY A 85 -2.35 -19.73 14.03
CA GLY A 85 -1.95 -19.17 15.32
C GLY A 85 -2.22 -17.66 15.39
N ASP A 86 -1.81 -17.06 16.51
CA ASP A 86 -1.98 -15.62 16.72
C ASP A 86 -1.34 -14.81 15.58
N MET A 87 -2.10 -13.82 15.10
CA MET A 87 -1.63 -12.89 14.09
C MET A 87 -0.83 -11.76 14.74
N THR A 88 0.34 -11.48 14.20
CA THR A 88 1.19 -10.37 14.60
C THR A 88 1.34 -9.36 13.47
N VAL A 89 1.40 -8.08 13.84
CA VAL A 89 1.90 -7.01 12.95
C VAL A 89 3.38 -6.86 13.24
N GLU A 90 4.22 -7.06 12.23
CA GLU A 90 5.67 -6.97 12.34
C GLU A 90 6.20 -5.58 11.97
N GLU A 91 7.37 -5.23 12.49
CA GLU A 91 8.03 -3.93 12.22
C GLU A 91 8.34 -3.71 10.72
N ASP A 92 8.51 -4.80 9.97
CA ASP A 92 8.77 -4.79 8.53
C ASP A 92 7.51 -4.60 7.67
N LYS A 93 6.41 -4.15 8.30
CA LYS A 93 5.11 -3.87 7.67
C LYS A 93 4.45 -5.12 7.12
N SER A 94 4.51 -6.21 7.87
CA SER A 94 3.85 -7.46 7.51
C SER A 94 2.82 -7.91 8.53
N LEU A 95 1.85 -8.67 8.06
CA LEU A 95 1.03 -9.53 8.90
C LEU A 95 1.60 -10.93 8.85
N MET A 96 1.86 -11.54 10.00
CA MET A 96 2.34 -12.91 10.10
C MET A 96 1.41 -13.72 11.01
N ALA A 97 1.18 -14.98 10.66
CA ALA A 97 0.50 -15.93 11.53
C ALA A 97 1.11 -17.33 11.37
N ALA A 98 1.27 -18.04 12.50
CA ALA A 98 1.82 -19.39 12.50
C ALA A 98 0.84 -20.39 11.88
N VAL A 99 1.36 -21.41 11.20
CA VAL A 99 0.58 -22.58 10.76
C VAL A 99 0.80 -23.68 11.80
N PRO A 100 -0.20 -23.98 12.66
CA PRO A 100 0.02 -24.76 13.87
C PRO A 100 0.17 -26.27 13.63
N SER A 101 -0.25 -26.77 12.48
CA SER A 101 -0.22 -28.19 12.14
C SER A 101 0.31 -28.42 10.74
N VAL A 102 0.80 -29.63 10.49
CA VAL A 102 1.23 -30.04 9.15
C VAL A 102 0.00 -30.08 8.25
N LEU A 103 0.07 -29.31 7.17
CA LEU A 103 -0.96 -29.29 6.14
C LEU A 103 -0.96 -30.59 5.33
N SER A 104 -2.15 -31.05 4.94
CA SER A 104 -2.30 -32.14 3.97
C SER A 104 -1.89 -31.69 2.57
N THR A 105 -1.66 -32.63 1.66
CA THR A 105 -1.51 -32.25 0.24
C THR A 105 -2.79 -31.60 -0.28
N GLY A 106 -2.64 -30.63 -1.17
CA GLY A 106 -3.76 -29.87 -1.72
C GLY A 106 -3.44 -28.40 -1.99
N THR A 107 -4.41 -27.70 -2.55
CA THR A 107 -4.34 -26.25 -2.77
C THR A 107 -4.95 -25.51 -1.59
N TYR A 108 -4.31 -24.40 -1.23
CA TYR A 108 -4.66 -23.53 -0.14
C TYR A 108 -4.86 -22.12 -0.65
N THR A 109 -5.83 -21.43 -0.08
CA THR A 109 -6.08 -20.00 -0.30
C THR A 109 -5.88 -19.25 0.99
N VAL A 110 -5.01 -18.26 0.97
CA VAL A 110 -4.84 -17.31 2.06
C VAL A 110 -5.65 -16.07 1.73
N LYS A 111 -6.56 -15.67 2.62
CA LYS A 111 -7.29 -14.41 2.54
C LYS A 111 -6.74 -13.44 3.57
N TRP A 112 -6.60 -12.19 3.17
CA TRP A 112 -6.13 -11.12 4.04
C TRP A 112 -7.04 -9.91 3.98
N ARG A 113 -7.08 -9.17 5.09
CA ARG A 113 -7.75 -7.88 5.22
C ARG A 113 -6.90 -7.00 6.12
N THR A 114 -6.74 -5.73 5.77
CA THR A 114 -6.02 -4.74 6.58
C THR A 114 -6.34 -3.31 6.15
N ALA A 115 -5.78 -2.29 6.81
CA ALA A 115 -5.69 -0.92 6.33
C ALA A 115 -4.31 -0.37 6.66
N GLY A 116 -3.87 0.62 5.89
CA GLY A 116 -2.69 1.43 6.22
C GLY A 116 -3.08 2.75 6.89
N ASP A 117 -2.15 3.70 6.88
CA ASP A 117 -2.30 5.01 7.55
C ASP A 117 -3.47 5.85 7.02
N ASP A 118 -3.94 5.59 5.80
CA ASP A 118 -5.09 6.29 5.19
C ASP A 118 -6.45 5.77 5.69
N GLY A 119 -6.46 4.71 6.50
CA GLY A 119 -7.66 4.11 7.09
C GLY A 119 -8.54 3.34 6.11
N HIS A 120 -8.17 3.26 4.83
CA HIS A 120 -8.97 2.52 3.85
C HIS A 120 -8.72 1.01 3.99
N THR A 121 -9.77 0.27 4.32
CA THR A 121 -9.70 -1.19 4.38
C THR A 121 -9.47 -1.76 2.98
N GLN A 122 -8.43 -2.57 2.86
CA GLN A 122 -8.13 -3.39 1.70
C GLN A 122 -8.22 -4.87 2.04
N ARG A 123 -8.47 -5.66 0.98
CA ARG A 123 -8.66 -7.10 1.04
C ARG A 123 -8.05 -7.73 -0.20
N GLY A 124 -7.65 -8.99 -0.07
CA GLY A 124 -7.25 -9.81 -1.19
C GLY A 124 -6.99 -11.23 -0.75
N ASP A 125 -6.49 -12.01 -1.69
CA ASP A 125 -6.14 -13.40 -1.49
C ASP A 125 -4.95 -13.79 -2.37
N PHE A 126 -4.30 -14.89 -2.00
CA PHE A 126 -3.28 -15.55 -2.79
C PHE A 126 -3.34 -17.06 -2.55
N THR A 127 -2.72 -17.85 -3.42
CA THR A 127 -2.80 -19.31 -3.35
C THR A 127 -1.44 -19.97 -3.23
N PHE A 128 -1.39 -21.18 -2.68
CA PHE A 128 -0.24 -22.07 -2.79
C PHE A 128 -0.69 -23.53 -2.81
N THR A 129 0.12 -24.41 -3.36
CA THR A 129 -0.15 -25.85 -3.43
C THR A 129 0.90 -26.61 -2.64
N LEU A 130 0.46 -27.52 -1.77
CA LEU A 130 1.34 -28.49 -1.11
C LEU A 130 1.21 -29.84 -1.81
N ARG A 131 2.33 -30.37 -2.29
CA ARG A 131 2.43 -31.72 -2.86
C ARG A 131 3.34 -32.59 -2.00
N SER A 132 3.19 -33.91 -2.14
CA SER A 132 4.15 -34.85 -1.56
C SER A 132 5.56 -34.57 -2.11
N ALA A 133 6.58 -34.73 -1.27
CA ALA A 133 7.94 -34.88 -1.77
C ALA A 133 8.02 -36.20 -2.54
N ASP A 134 8.49 -36.16 -3.77
CA ASP A 134 8.84 -37.35 -4.56
C ASP A 134 10.08 -38.05 -3.98
#